data_AF-K0Z624-F1
#
_entry.id   AF-K0Z624-F1
#
_cell.length_a   1.000
_cell.length_b   1.000
_cell.length_c   1.000
_cell.angle_alpha   90.00
_cell.angle_beta   90.00
_cell.angle_gamma   90.00
#
_symmetry.space_group_name_H-M   'P 1'
#
loop_
_entity.id
_entity.type
_entity.pdbx_description
1 polymer ?
#
loop_
_entity_poly.entity_id
_entity_poly.type
_entity_poly.pdbx_seq_one_letter_code
_entity_poly.pdbx_strand_id
1 'polypeptide(L)'
;MRIETDMLDLILQTAKALKVNAVAISGSRTNPNAPKDEFQDYDVVYIVENLDALAADLSWLERLGKRMIEQHNVLGNRRLYLMLFEDGNRIDLTLCP
;
A
#
# COMPACT_ATOMS: atom_id res chain seq x y z
N MET A 1 4.46 -15.46 -7.81
CA MET A 1 3.97 -14.08 -8.02
C MET A 1 2.55 -14.04 -7.51
N ARG A 2 2.26 -13.16 -6.54
CA ARG A 2 0.88 -12.99 -6.04
C ARG A 2 0.02 -12.39 -7.14
N ILE A 3 -1.18 -12.92 -7.32
CA ILE A 3 -2.15 -12.38 -8.28
C ILE A 3 -2.98 -11.28 -7.64
N GLU A 4 -3.83 -10.61 -8.43
CA GLU A 4 -4.61 -9.46 -7.96
C GLU A 4 -5.46 -9.75 -6.71
N THR A 5 -6.13 -10.90 -6.67
CA THR A 5 -6.93 -11.30 -5.49
C THR A 5 -6.06 -11.47 -4.25
N ASP A 6 -4.88 -12.08 -4.38
CA ASP A 6 -3.94 -12.27 -3.27
C ASP A 6 -3.45 -10.92 -2.73
N MET A 7 -3.17 -9.98 -3.63
CA MET A 7 -2.70 -8.63 -3.28
C MET A 7 -3.80 -7.82 -2.58
N LEU A 8 -5.02 -7.82 -3.12
CA LEU A 8 -6.16 -7.14 -2.49
C LEU A 8 -6.47 -7.70 -1.11
N ASP A 9 -6.50 -9.04 -0.98
CA ASP A 9 -6.70 -9.69 0.32
C ASP A 9 -5.58 -9.31 1.30
N LEU A 10 -4.32 -9.32 0.86
CA LEU A 10 -3.19 -8.92 1.70
C LEU A 10 -3.28 -7.48 2.18
N ILE A 11 -3.64 -6.54 1.30
CA ILE A 11 -3.83 -5.13 1.62
C ILE A 11 -4.96 -4.97 2.64
N LEU A 12 -6.08 -5.67 2.47
CA LEU A 12 -7.22 -5.59 3.39
C LEU A 12 -6.93 -6.23 4.74
N GLN A 13 -6.25 -7.38 4.78
CA GLN A 13 -5.86 -8.03 6.04
C GLN A 13 -4.83 -7.21 6.81
N THR A 14 -3.91 -6.55 6.11
CA THR A 14 -2.94 -5.62 6.72
C THR A 14 -3.68 -4.43 7.34
N ALA A 15 -4.59 -3.80 6.59
CA ALA A 15 -5.41 -2.70 7.10
C ALA A 15 -6.22 -3.10 8.35
N LYS A 16 -6.83 -4.29 8.33
CA LYS A 16 -7.60 -4.82 9.46
C LYS A 16 -6.73 -5.05 10.71
N ALA A 17 -5.53 -5.60 10.53
CA ALA A 17 -4.59 -5.83 11.64
C ALA A 17 -4.12 -4.51 12.27
N LEU A 18 -3.93 -3.48 11.44
CA LEU A 18 -3.54 -2.14 11.86
C LEU A 18 -4.71 -1.30 12.38
N LYS A 19 -5.95 -1.81 12.31
CA LYS A 19 -7.18 -1.08 12.68
C LYS A 19 -7.31 0.25 11.92
N VAL A 20 -6.96 0.23 10.64
CA VAL A 20 -7.18 1.35 9.72
C VAL A 20 -8.69 1.65 9.65
N ASN A 21 -9.09 2.92 9.68
CA ASN A 21 -10.49 3.34 9.67
C ASN A 21 -11.15 3.11 8.31
N ALA A 22 -10.41 3.38 7.23
CA ALA A 22 -10.85 3.14 5.87
C ALA A 22 -9.67 2.88 4.93
N VAL A 23 -9.91 2.05 3.92
CA VAL A 23 -8.98 1.81 2.80
C VAL A 23 -9.61 2.36 1.53
N ALA A 24 -8.85 3.16 0.79
CA ALA A 24 -9.21 3.58 -0.56
C ALA A 24 -8.18 3.05 -1.56
N ILE A 25 -8.65 2.67 -2.74
CA ILE A 25 -7.81 2.30 -3.88
C ILE A 25 -8.08 3.29 -5.01
N SER A 26 -7.03 3.67 -5.74
CA SER A 26 -7.13 4.59 -6.87
C SER A 26 -6.25 4.13 -8.03
N GLY A 27 -5.92 5.06 -8.94
CA GLY A 27 -5.01 4.79 -10.04
C GLY A 27 -5.55 3.82 -11.09
N SER A 28 -4.62 3.20 -11.83
CA SER A 28 -4.93 2.49 -13.07
C SER A 28 -5.85 1.28 -12.86
N ARG A 29 -5.75 0.59 -11.71
CA ARG A 29 -6.58 -0.59 -11.38
C ARG A 29 -8.06 -0.26 -11.15
N THR A 30 -8.39 1.01 -10.91
CA THR A 30 -9.79 1.47 -10.78
C THR A 30 -10.38 1.98 -12.09
N ASN A 31 -9.54 2.13 -13.13
CA ASN A 31 -9.97 2.62 -14.43
C ASN A 31 -10.24 1.43 -15.37
N PRO A 32 -11.50 1.17 -15.77
CA PRO A 32 -11.83 0.05 -16.68
C PRO A 32 -11.22 0.20 -18.08
N ASN A 33 -10.76 1.40 -18.45
CA ASN A 33 -10.15 1.67 -19.76
C ASN A 33 -8.61 1.61 -19.72
N ALA A 34 -7.99 1.44 -18.55
CA ALA A 34 -6.55 1.31 -18.46
C ALA A 34 -6.10 -0.09 -18.95
N PRO A 35 -4.94 -0.20 -19.60
CA PRO A 35 -4.35 -1.50 -19.92
C PRO A 35 -4.16 -2.33 -18.64
N LYS A 36 -4.51 -3.62 -18.72
CA LYS A 36 -4.23 -4.58 -17.66
C LYS A 36 -2.88 -5.24 -17.94
N ASP A 37 -1.82 -4.73 -17.34
CA ASP A 37 -0.44 -5.18 -17.56
C ASP A 37 0.35 -5.31 -16.26
N GLU A 38 1.59 -5.79 -16.38
CA GLU A 38 2.50 -6.03 -15.25
C GLU A 38 3.07 -4.75 -14.62
N PHE A 39 2.85 -3.59 -15.24
CA PHE A 39 3.32 -2.30 -14.72
C PHE A 39 2.30 -1.61 -13.82
N GLN A 40 1.08 -2.14 -13.72
CA GLN A 40 0.06 -1.65 -12.80
C GLN A 40 0.43 -1.91 -11.34
N ASP A 41 0.63 -0.83 -10.61
CA ASP A 41 0.76 -0.75 -9.16
C ASP A 41 -0.59 -0.78 -8.43
N TYR A 42 -0.52 -0.86 -7.10
CA TYR A 42 -1.66 -0.66 -6.20
C TYR A 42 -1.49 0.69 -5.49
N ASP A 43 -2.19 1.71 -5.98
CA ASP A 43 -2.32 3.00 -5.29
C ASP A 43 -3.30 2.89 -4.13
N VAL A 44 -2.78 2.77 -2.91
CA VAL A 44 -3.56 2.52 -1.70
C VAL A 44 -3.46 3.68 -0.73
N VAL A 45 -4.59 4.07 -0.15
CA VAL A 45 -4.65 5.02 0.96
C VAL A 45 -5.24 4.35 2.18
N TYR A 46 -4.51 4.38 3.30
CA TYR A 46 -5.01 4.02 4.62
C TYR A 46 -5.34 5.29 5.41
N ILE A 47 -6.62 5.42 5.78
CA ILE A 47 -7.09 6.48 6.68
C ILE A 47 -6.95 5.97 8.12
N VAL A 48 -6.11 6.61 8.93
CA VAL A 48 -5.67 6.09 10.22
C VAL A 48 -5.86 7.12 11.33
N GLU A 49 -6.34 6.70 12.49
CA GLU A 49 -6.53 7.63 13.61
C GLU A 49 -5.19 8.14 14.18
N ASN A 50 -4.20 7.25 14.29
CA ASN A 50 -2.90 7.57 14.87
C ASN A 50 -1.76 7.33 13.85
N LEU A 51 -1.54 8.33 12.99
CA LEU A 51 -0.49 8.31 11.98
C LEU A 51 0.91 8.14 12.61
N ASP A 52 1.19 8.87 13.69
CA ASP A 52 2.52 8.90 14.30
C ASP A 52 2.90 7.54 14.89
N ALA A 53 1.95 6.81 15.48
CA ALA A 53 2.19 5.46 15.97
C ALA A 53 2.58 4.48 14.84
N LEU A 54 1.91 4.55 13.68
CA LEU A 54 2.23 3.70 12.54
C LEU A 54 3.53 4.11 11.84
N ALA A 55 3.89 5.39 11.88
CA ALA A 55 5.12 5.91 11.32
C ALA A 55 6.34 5.68 12.23
N ALA A 56 6.13 5.50 13.53
CA ALA A 56 7.19 5.27 14.51
C ALA A 56 7.81 3.86 14.43
N ASP A 57 7.03 2.86 14.05
CA ASP A 57 7.49 1.49 13.83
C ASP A 57 6.95 0.98 12.50
N LEU A 58 7.83 0.82 11.52
CA LEU A 58 7.49 0.36 10.17
C LEU A 58 7.58 -1.16 10.01
N SER A 59 7.83 -1.92 11.08
CA SER A 59 7.93 -3.39 11.01
C SER A 59 6.65 -4.06 10.49
N TRP A 60 5.50 -3.38 10.56
CA TRP A 60 4.26 -3.87 9.98
C TRP A 60 4.28 -3.93 8.44
N LEU A 61 5.13 -3.15 7.76
CA LEU A 61 5.31 -3.22 6.30
C LEU A 61 5.84 -4.59 5.87
N GLU A 62 6.51 -5.34 6.75
CA GLU A 62 6.97 -6.71 6.46
C GLU A 62 5.83 -7.66 6.11
N ARG A 63 4.61 -7.38 6.58
CA ARG A 63 3.41 -8.13 6.20
C ARG A 63 3.15 -8.08 4.70
N LEU A 64 3.51 -6.98 4.04
CA LEU A 64 3.29 -6.78 2.60
C LEU A 64 4.28 -7.57 1.73
N GLY A 65 5.31 -8.17 2.33
CA GLY A 65 6.31 -9.00 1.66
C GLY A 65 7.68 -8.33 1.56
N LYS A 66 8.64 -9.08 1.03
CA LYS A 66 10.04 -8.65 0.91
C LYS A 66 10.20 -7.62 -0.20
N ARG A 67 10.68 -6.43 0.18
CA ARG A 67 10.86 -5.28 -0.72
C ARG A 67 12.25 -5.35 -1.37
N MET A 68 12.31 -5.16 -2.68
CA MET A 68 13.56 -4.98 -3.42
C MET A 68 14.01 -3.52 -3.40
N ILE A 69 13.04 -2.60 -3.54
CA ILE A 69 13.25 -1.16 -3.52
C ILE A 69 12.11 -0.56 -2.70
N GLU A 70 12.44 0.39 -1.82
CA GLU A 70 11.47 1.18 -1.08
C GLU A 70 11.90 2.65 -1.04
N GLN A 71 10.93 3.56 -1.07
CA GLN A 71 11.13 4.99 -0.90
C GLN A 71 10.10 5.55 0.07
N HIS A 72 10.59 6.32 1.05
CA HIS A 72 9.76 6.97 2.07
C HIS A 72 9.71 8.47 1.83
N ASN A 73 8.52 9.02 1.62
CA ASN A 73 8.31 10.46 1.45
C ASN A 73 7.36 11.01 2.50
N VAL A 74 7.58 12.26 2.87
CA VAL A 74 6.69 13.02 3.75
C VAL A 74 6.14 14.21 2.96
N LEU A 75 4.82 14.31 2.89
CA LEU A 75 4.13 15.43 2.23
C LEU A 75 3.05 15.97 3.15
N GLY A 76 3.32 17.10 3.80
CA GLY A 76 2.43 17.65 4.82
C GLY A 76 2.17 16.65 5.95
N ASN A 77 0.89 16.35 6.19
CA ASN A 77 0.44 15.38 7.20
C ASN A 77 0.33 13.94 6.66
N ARG A 78 0.95 13.62 5.52
CA ARG A 78 0.91 12.27 4.93
C ARG A 78 2.27 11.59 5.01
N ARG A 79 2.25 10.26 5.03
CA ARG A 79 3.44 9.41 4.86
C ARG A 79 3.23 8.53 3.64
N LEU A 80 4.16 8.54 2.71
CA LEU A 80 4.08 7.77 1.48
C LEU A 80 5.21 6.74 1.47
N TYR A 81 4.84 5.49 1.19
CA TYR A 81 5.73 4.34 1.09
C TYR A 81 5.55 3.75 -0.31
N LEU A 82 6.50 3.99 -1.19
CA LEU A 82 6.50 3.47 -2.56
C LEU A 82 7.38 2.23 -2.57
N MET A 83 6.81 1.07 -2.88
CA MET A 83 7.45 -0.22 -2.62
C MET A 83 7.35 -1.14 -3.83
N LEU A 84 8.50 -1.64 -4.29
CA LEU A 84 8.60 -2.73 -5.28
C LEU A 84 9.02 -4.02 -4.56
N PHE A 85 8.22 -5.07 -4.68
CA PHE A 85 8.45 -6.37 -4.02
C PHE A 85 9.22 -7.36 -4.91
N GLU A 86 9.84 -8.37 -4.30
CA GLU A 86 10.58 -9.43 -5.01
C GLU A 86 9.73 -10.21 -6.01
N ASP A 87 8.41 -10.23 -5.80
CA ASP A 87 7.48 -10.87 -6.73
C ASP A 87 7.01 -9.95 -7.85
N GLY A 88 7.61 -8.76 -8.02
CA GLY A 88 7.35 -7.82 -9.10
C GLY A 88 6.18 -6.87 -8.86
N ASN A 89 5.32 -7.14 -7.88
CA ASN A 89 4.21 -6.26 -7.51
C ASN A 89 4.73 -4.93 -6.93
N ARG A 90 3.96 -3.85 -7.13
CA ARG A 90 4.25 -2.53 -6.56
C ARG A 90 3.07 -2.02 -5.75
N ILE A 91 3.32 -1.52 -4.54
CA ILE A 91 2.31 -0.83 -3.73
C ILE A 91 2.82 0.58 -3.47
N ASP A 92 2.00 1.56 -3.86
CA ASP A 92 2.18 2.97 -3.52
C ASP A 92 1.21 3.28 -2.38
N LEU A 93 1.70 3.16 -1.15
CA LEU A 93 0.89 3.29 0.06
C LEU A 93 1.00 4.68 0.65
N THR A 94 -0.14 5.35 0.81
CA THR A 94 -0.25 6.61 1.56
C THR A 94 -0.97 6.37 2.89
N LEU A 95 -0.37 6.80 3.99
CA LEU A 95 -1.05 6.98 5.27
C LEU A 95 -1.55 8.41 5.38
N CYS A 96 -2.83 8.57 5.69
CA CYS A 96 -3.49 9.84 5.93
C CYS A 96 -4.23 9.80 7.28
N PRO A 97 -4.15 10.84 8.11
CA PRO A 97 -5.01 10.97 9.27
C PRO A 97 -6.48 11.19 8.87
#